data_AF-A0A1L7AG69-F1
#
_entry.id   AF-A0A1L7AG69-F1
#
_cell.length_a   1.000
_cell.length_b   1.000
_cell.length_c   1.000
_cell.angle_alpha   90.00
_cell.angle_beta   90.00
_cell.angle_gamma   90.00
#
_symmetry.space_group_name_H-M   'P 1'
#
loop_
_entity.id
_entity.type
_entity.pdbx_description
1 polymer ?
#
loop_
_entity_poly.entity_id
_entity_poly.type
_entity_poly.pdbx_seq_one_letter_code
_entity_poly.pdbx_strand_id
1 'polypeptide(L)'
;MPRVLLALGRRADVRMFRNTCGVGWTGQVVQEDRATGMVLLQNARRVQFGLAPGSSDLIGVQAVLITPEMVGQTIGRFTAVETKGAKTRVEAHQIAFIETMRRFGAVGGIARSADEALALLTTTSNQGAA
;
A
#
# COMPACT_ATOMS: atom_id res chain seq x y z
N MET A 1 4.33 10.22 8.93
CA MET A 1 4.20 9.21 7.86
C MET A 1 5.51 8.77 7.21
N PRO A 2 6.50 9.63 6.86
CA PRO A 2 7.76 9.17 6.24
C PRO A 2 8.47 8.06 7.04
N ARG A 3 8.37 8.13 8.38
CA ARG A 3 8.94 7.14 9.29
C ARG A 3 8.37 5.73 9.14
N VAL A 4 7.09 5.57 8.74
CA VAL A 4 6.48 4.24 8.55
C VAL A 4 7.10 3.56 7.31
N LEU A 5 7.09 4.25 6.17
CA LEU A 5 7.70 3.72 4.95
C LEU A 5 9.20 3.44 5.13
N LEU A 6 9.93 4.34 5.80
CA LEU A 6 11.35 4.12 6.11
C LEU A 6 11.58 2.91 7.02
N ALA A 7 10.75 2.71 8.05
CA ALA A 7 10.87 1.57 8.95
C ALA A 7 10.58 0.25 8.22
N LEU A 8 9.49 0.18 7.45
CA LEU A 8 9.15 -1.00 6.66
C LEU A 8 10.19 -1.29 5.58
N GLY A 9 10.68 -0.26 4.89
CA GLY A 9 11.67 -0.39 3.82
C GLY A 9 13.08 -0.80 4.27
N ARG A 10 13.36 -0.83 5.57
CA ARG A 10 14.62 -1.37 6.14
C ARG A 10 14.59 -2.88 6.31
N ARG A 11 13.42 -3.51 6.26
CA ARG A 11 13.30 -4.97 6.34
C ARG A 11 13.75 -5.60 5.04
N ALA A 12 14.68 -6.56 5.11
CA ALA A 12 15.18 -7.25 3.92
C ALA A 12 14.13 -8.15 3.25
N ASP A 13 13.10 -8.58 4.00
CA ASP A 13 12.02 -9.44 3.52
C ASP A 13 10.82 -8.64 2.96
N VAL A 14 10.87 -7.31 2.94
CA VAL A 14 9.73 -6.47 2.54
C VAL A 14 10.14 -5.44 1.50
N ARG A 15 9.34 -5.32 0.44
CA ARG A 15 9.44 -4.20 -0.51
C ARG A 15 8.14 -3.40 -0.51
N MET A 16 8.22 -2.17 0.01
CA MET A 16 7.09 -1.24 0.07
C MET A 16 7.15 -0.18 -1.03
N PHE A 17 5.98 0.25 -1.47
CA PHE A 17 5.75 1.32 -2.42
C PHE A 17 4.70 2.27 -1.87
N ARG A 18 4.83 3.56 -2.19
CA ARG A 18 3.75 4.52 -1.94
C ARG A 18 2.69 4.34 -3.02
N ASN A 19 1.44 4.17 -2.61
CA ASN A 19 0.29 4.09 -3.48
C ASN A 19 -0.47 5.41 -3.47
N THR A 20 -0.01 6.37 -4.28
CA THR A 20 -0.73 7.64 -4.45
C THR A 20 -1.94 7.42 -5.34
N CYS A 21 -3.13 7.47 -4.75
CA CYS A 21 -4.39 7.48 -5.49
C CYS A 21 -4.83 8.92 -5.75
N GLY A 22 -5.22 9.22 -6.98
CA GLY A 22 -5.57 10.58 -7.35
C GLY A 22 -6.10 10.72 -8.77
N VAL A 23 -6.23 11.97 -9.17
CA VAL A 23 -6.72 12.37 -10.48
C VAL A 23 -5.71 13.32 -11.10
N GLY A 24 -5.38 13.10 -12.36
CA GLY A 24 -4.52 13.95 -13.15
C GLY A 24 -5.12 14.18 -14.53
N TRP A 25 -4.47 15.06 -15.28
CA TRP A 25 -4.76 15.29 -16.67
C TRP A 25 -3.58 14.85 -17.50
N THR A 26 -3.86 14.13 -18.59
CA THR A 26 -2.86 13.70 -19.57
C THR A 26 -3.25 14.26 -20.93
N GLY A 27 -2.29 14.54 -21.79
CA GLY A 27 -2.52 15.11 -23.10
C GLY A 27 -1.19 15.45 -23.76
N GLN A 28 -1.25 15.99 -24.97
CA GLN A 28 -0.05 16.49 -25.64
C GLN A 28 0.31 17.85 -25.05
N VAL A 29 1.53 18.00 -24.53
CA VAL A 29 2.01 19.31 -24.07
C VAL A 29 2.21 20.20 -25.28
N VAL A 30 1.47 21.31 -25.33
CA VAL A 30 1.59 22.31 -26.40
C VAL A 30 2.26 23.60 -25.92
N GLN A 31 2.24 23.84 -24.61
CA GLN A 31 2.98 24.94 -23.99
C GLN A 31 3.33 24.57 -22.54
N GLU A 32 4.54 24.91 -22.12
CA GLU A 32 5.00 24.79 -20.74
C GLU A 32 5.68 26.10 -20.34
N ASP A 33 5.13 26.79 -19.35
CA ASP A 33 5.78 27.92 -18.70
C ASP A 33 6.45 27.43 -17.43
N ARG A 34 7.79 27.33 -17.47
CA ARG A 34 8.59 26.85 -16.34
C ARG A 34 8.71 27.84 -15.19
N ALA A 35 8.50 29.14 -15.43
CA ALA A 35 8.57 30.14 -14.38
C ALA A 35 7.34 30.06 -13.47
N THR A 36 6.17 29.76 -14.04
CA THR A 36 4.91 29.63 -13.31
C THR A 36 4.53 28.18 -13.01
N GLY A 37 5.13 27.22 -13.71
CA GLY A 37 4.77 25.80 -13.64
C GLY A 37 3.48 25.44 -14.39
N MET A 38 2.98 26.33 -15.25
CA MET A 38 1.77 26.10 -16.03
C MET A 38 2.05 25.25 -17.27
N VAL A 39 1.19 24.27 -17.52
CA VAL A 39 1.25 23.42 -18.72
C VAL A 39 -0.10 23.45 -19.43
N LEU A 40 -0.09 23.79 -20.73
CA LEU A 40 -1.24 23.67 -21.60
C LEU A 40 -1.19 22.31 -22.31
N LEU A 41 -2.26 21.54 -22.14
CA LEU A 41 -2.42 20.23 -22.76
C LEU A 41 -3.47 20.29 -23.87
N GLN A 42 -3.11 19.85 -25.07
CA GLN A 42 -4.05 19.56 -26.14
C GLN A 42 -4.59 18.13 -25.98
N ASN A 43 -5.87 17.93 -26.35
CA ASN A 43 -6.57 16.66 -26.22
C ASN A 43 -6.53 16.11 -24.78
N ALA A 44 -6.69 17.00 -23.80
CA ALA A 44 -6.60 16.67 -22.39
C ALA A 44 -7.66 15.65 -21.97
N ARG A 45 -7.22 14.59 -21.29
CA ARG A 45 -8.05 13.51 -20.75
C ARG A 45 -7.82 13.40 -19.26
N ARG A 46 -8.91 13.31 -18.51
CA ARG A 46 -8.89 13.03 -17.09
C ARG A 46 -8.49 11.57 -16.87
N VAL A 47 -7.48 11.34 -16.06
CA VAL A 47 -6.99 10.01 -15.68
C VAL A 47 -7.08 9.87 -14.16
N GLN A 48 -7.71 8.79 -13.71
CA GLN A 48 -7.62 8.36 -12.33
C GLN A 48 -6.48 7.35 -12.21
N PHE A 49 -5.60 7.54 -11.24
CA PHE A 49 -4.42 6.70 -11.04
C PHE A 49 -4.34 6.21 -9.59
N GLY A 50 -3.43 5.26 -9.36
CA GLY A 50 -3.37 4.46 -8.13
C GLY A 50 -4.08 3.13 -8.28
N LEU A 51 -4.09 2.30 -7.23
CA LEU A 51 -4.62 0.94 -7.31
C LEU A 51 -6.16 0.90 -7.37
N ALA A 52 -6.82 1.54 -6.40
CA ALA A 52 -8.27 1.69 -6.32
C ALA A 52 -8.65 2.80 -5.32
N PRO A 53 -9.83 3.44 -5.44
CA PRO A 53 -10.35 4.30 -4.38
C PRO A 53 -10.36 3.59 -3.02
N GLY A 54 -9.76 4.20 -2.01
CA GLY A 54 -9.65 3.62 -0.66
C GLY A 54 -8.57 2.55 -0.48
N SER A 55 -7.80 2.23 -1.52
CA SER A 55 -6.64 1.36 -1.36
C SER A 55 -5.61 1.99 -0.42
N SER A 56 -4.90 1.14 0.32
CA SER A 56 -3.99 1.57 1.38
C SER A 56 -2.88 2.48 0.88
N ASP A 57 -2.46 3.44 1.72
CA ASP A 57 -1.38 4.38 1.44
C ASP A 57 -0.06 3.71 1.01
N LEU A 58 0.28 2.59 1.66
CA LEU A 58 1.47 1.80 1.37
C LEU A 58 1.07 0.40 0.93
N ILE A 59 1.59 -0.02 -0.22
CA ILE A 59 1.40 -1.36 -0.77
C ILE A 59 2.76 -2.01 -0.99
N GLY A 60 2.79 -3.34 -1.11
CA GLY A 60 4.07 -4.03 -1.25
C GLY A 60 3.95 -5.53 -1.32
N VAL A 61 5.12 -6.16 -1.22
CA VAL A 61 5.26 -7.60 -1.13
C VAL A 61 6.16 -7.94 0.05
N GLN A 62 5.75 -8.95 0.80
CA GLN A 62 6.59 -9.61 1.80
C GLN A 62 7.02 -10.97 1.27
N ALA A 63 8.33 -11.20 1.21
CA ALA A 63 8.90 -12.51 0.96
C ALA A 63 8.65 -13.39 2.18
N VAL A 64 8.07 -14.57 1.95
CA VAL A 64 7.84 -15.58 2.99
C VAL A 64 8.39 -16.89 2.47
N LEU A 65 9.25 -17.55 3.26
CA LEU A 65 9.66 -18.91 2.98
C LEU A 65 8.47 -19.83 3.26
N ILE A 66 8.02 -20.54 2.24
CA ILE A 66 6.94 -21.52 2.34
C ILE A 66 7.40 -22.69 3.19
N THR A 67 6.62 -23.03 4.21
CA THR A 67 6.84 -24.20 5.06
C THR A 67 6.00 -25.38 4.55
N PRO A 68 6.28 -26.63 4.97
CA PRO A 68 5.47 -27.80 4.61
C PRO A 68 3.97 -27.62 4.91
N GLU A 69 3.62 -26.92 5.98
CA GLU A 69 2.24 -26.63 6.38
C GLU A 69 1.55 -25.61 5.44
N MET A 70 2.34 -24.87 4.65
CA MET A 70 1.89 -23.95 3.62
C MET A 70 1.83 -24.59 2.22
N VAL A 71 2.28 -25.84 2.06
CA VAL A 71 2.25 -26.55 0.77
C VAL A 71 0.80 -26.74 0.31
N GLY A 72 0.55 -26.42 -0.96
CA GLY A 72 -0.80 -26.33 -1.52
C GLY A 72 -1.37 -24.91 -1.55
N GLN A 73 -0.65 -23.92 -1.01
CA GLN A 73 -1.04 -22.51 -1.03
C GLN A 73 -0.10 -21.71 -1.96
N THR A 74 -0.66 -20.78 -2.75
CA THR A 74 0.13 -19.82 -3.56
C THR A 74 0.36 -18.55 -2.74
N ILE A 75 1.61 -18.15 -2.46
CA ILE A 75 1.87 -17.00 -1.56
C ILE A 75 3.01 -16.10 -2.04
N GLY A 76 2.67 -14.98 -2.67
CA GLY A 76 3.38 -13.73 -2.48
C GLY A 76 2.50 -12.87 -1.59
N ARG A 77 2.87 -12.64 -0.31
CA ARG A 77 1.99 -11.88 0.59
C ARG A 77 2.02 -10.43 0.18
N PHE A 78 1.02 -10.05 -0.60
CA PHE A 78 0.71 -8.64 -0.80
C PHE A 78 0.56 -7.97 0.57
N THR A 79 1.10 -6.78 0.71
CA THR A 79 0.98 -5.99 1.94
C THR A 79 0.18 -4.73 1.64
N ALA A 80 -0.77 -4.39 2.50
CA ALA A 80 -1.63 -3.22 2.44
C ALA A 80 -1.63 -2.53 3.81
N VAL A 81 -0.85 -1.46 3.96
CA VAL A 81 -0.72 -0.71 5.21
C VAL A 81 -1.32 0.67 5.02
N GLU A 82 -2.50 0.89 5.61
CA GLU A 82 -3.16 2.18 5.66
C GLU A 82 -2.59 2.98 6.83
N THR A 83 -2.02 4.15 6.55
CA THR A 83 -1.38 4.95 7.60
C THR A 83 -2.33 6.03 8.09
N LYS A 84 -2.42 6.23 9.41
CA LYS A 84 -3.28 7.28 9.98
C LYS A 84 -2.55 8.07 11.05
N GLY A 85 -2.94 9.33 11.25
CA GLY A 85 -2.58 10.06 12.46
C GLY A 85 -3.28 9.46 13.68
N ALA A 86 -2.78 9.74 14.89
CA ALA A 86 -3.29 9.15 16.14
C ALA A 86 -4.83 9.30 16.30
N LYS A 87 -5.39 10.43 15.88
CA LYS A 87 -6.82 10.74 15.99
C LYS A 87 -7.59 10.65 14.66
N THR A 88 -6.93 10.25 13.58
CA THR A 88 -7.56 10.24 12.25
C THR A 88 -8.46 9.01 12.11
N ARG A 89 -9.73 9.25 11.79
CA ARG A 89 -10.70 8.20 11.49
C ARG A 89 -10.30 7.44 10.22
N VAL A 90 -10.61 6.15 10.20
CA VAL A 90 -10.48 5.32 9.00
C VAL A 90 -11.84 5.26 8.32
N GLU A 91 -11.85 5.51 7.02
CA GLU A 91 -13.08 5.53 6.24
C GLU A 91 -13.56 4.11 5.93
N ALA A 92 -14.88 3.92 5.83
CA ALA A 92 -15.48 2.59 5.64
C ALA A 92 -14.96 1.86 4.38
N HIS A 93 -14.75 2.59 3.29
CA HIS A 93 -14.23 2.04 2.04
C HIS A 93 -12.76 1.58 2.16
N GLN A 94 -11.96 2.21 3.03
CA GLN A 94 -10.58 1.77 3.31
C GLN A 94 -10.57 0.49 4.15
N ILE A 95 -11.48 0.36 5.11
CA ILE A 95 -11.68 -0.88 5.87
C ILE A 95 -12.09 -2.01 4.92
N ALA A 96 -13.06 -1.77 4.04
CA ALA A 96 -13.52 -2.76 3.06
C ALA A 96 -12.37 -3.25 2.15
N PHE A 97 -11.48 -2.34 1.72
CA PHE A 97 -10.29 -2.72 0.96
C PHE A 97 -9.37 -3.64 1.76
N ILE A 98 -9.02 -3.26 3.01
CA ILE A 98 -8.14 -4.05 3.88
C ILE A 98 -8.71 -5.45 4.13
N GLU A 99 -10.00 -5.55 4.45
CA GLU A 99 -10.67 -6.82 4.67
C GLU A 99 -10.71 -7.68 3.41
N THR A 100 -10.91 -7.05 2.24
CA THR A 100 -10.83 -7.76 0.96
C THR A 100 -9.42 -8.33 0.74
N MET A 101 -8.37 -7.55 0.98
CA MET A 101 -6.99 -8.02 0.84
C MET A 101 -6.70 -9.17 1.82
N ARG A 102 -7.12 -9.06 3.09
CA ARG A 102 -6.97 -10.13 4.09
C ARG A 102 -7.65 -11.43 3.65
N ARG A 103 -8.85 -11.34 3.07
CA ARG A 103 -9.57 -12.51 2.52
C ARG A 103 -8.80 -13.22 1.40
N PHE A 104 -7.95 -12.51 0.66
CA PHE A 104 -7.09 -13.07 -0.38
C PHE A 104 -5.68 -13.46 0.14
N GLY A 105 -5.49 -13.54 1.47
CA GLY A 105 -4.23 -13.97 2.08
C GLY A 105 -3.15 -12.88 2.18
N ALA A 106 -3.49 -11.63 1.87
CA ALA A 106 -2.60 -10.49 2.03
C ALA A 106 -2.45 -10.09 3.51
N VAL A 107 -1.35 -9.40 3.83
CA VAL A 107 -1.22 -8.65 5.08
C VAL A 107 -1.92 -7.31 4.91
N GLY A 108 -3.08 -7.14 5.53
CA GLY A 108 -3.79 -5.86 5.56
C GLY A 108 -3.82 -5.28 6.96
N GLY A 109 -3.69 -3.96 7.13
CA GLY A 109 -3.92 -3.32 8.42
C GLY A 109 -3.79 -1.81 8.43
N ILE A 110 -4.21 -1.22 9.54
CA ILE A 110 -4.08 0.22 9.82
C ILE A 110 -2.90 0.39 10.77
N ALA A 111 -2.01 1.32 10.47
CA ALA A 111 -0.88 1.68 11.33
C ALA A 111 -0.86 3.17 11.66
N ARG A 112 -0.76 3.51 12.94
CA ARG A 112 -0.61 4.88 13.45
C ARG A 112 0.81 5.21 13.88
N SER A 113 1.69 4.22 13.89
CA SER A 113 3.10 4.34 14.22
C SER A 113 3.96 3.40 13.36
N ALA A 114 5.27 3.58 13.41
CA ALA A 114 6.21 2.65 12.77
C ALA A 114 6.14 1.25 13.41
N ASP A 115 5.99 1.19 14.74
CA ASP A 115 5.95 -0.06 15.49
C ASP A 115 4.68 -0.86 15.17
N GLU A 116 3.52 -0.19 15.09
CA GLU A 116 2.28 -0.82 14.64
C GLU A 116 2.42 -1.37 13.22
N ALA A 117 3.06 -0.62 12.32
CA ALA A 117 3.28 -1.08 10.95
C ALA A 117 4.20 -2.32 10.89
N LEU A 118 5.26 -2.33 11.70
CA LEU A 118 6.18 -3.48 11.78
C LEU A 118 5.47 -4.72 12.36
N ALA A 119 4.60 -4.52 13.35
CA ALA A 119 3.81 -5.59 13.95
C ALA A 119 2.77 -6.19 12.99
N LEU A 120 2.30 -5.46 11.98
CA LEU A 120 1.44 -6.04 10.93
C LEU A 120 2.19 -7.07 10.08
N LEU A 121 3.50 -6.86 9.87
CA LEU A 121 4.33 -7.69 8.98
C LEU A 121 5.11 -8.78 9.75
N THR A 122 4.81 -9.02 11.04
CA THR A 122 5.39 -10.16 11.74
C THR A 122 4.76 -11.44 11.20
N THR A 123 5.61 -12.35 10.74
CA THR A 123 5.19 -13.68 10.33
C THR A 123 4.96 -14.46 11.62
N THR A 124 3.70 -14.74 11.97
CA THR A 124 3.42 -15.71 13.03
C THR A 124 3.89 -17.07 12.52
N SER A 125 5.09 -17.48 12.91
CA SER A 125 5.45 -18.90 12.94
C SER A 125 4.46 -19.53 13.92
N ASN A 126 3.47 -20.25 13.39
CA ASN A 126 2.52 -20.99 14.19
C ASN A 126 3.33 -22.02 14.98
N GLN A 127 3.66 -21.73 16.24
CA GLN A 127 4.25 -22.71 17.13
C GLN A 127 3.15 -23.71 17.50
N GLY A 128 3.33 -24.96 17.05
CA GLY A 128 2.81 -26.17 17.66
C GLY A 128 1.31 -26.22 17.95
N ALA A 129 0.55 -26.82 17.03
CA ALA A 129 -0.70 -27.50 17.36
C ALA A 129 -0.64 -28.94 16.84
N ALA A 130 0.05 -29.79 17.61
CA ALA A 130 -0.17 -31.24 17.84
C ALA A 130 1.06 -31.81 18.54
#